data_AF-A0A7W1ALD0-F1
#
_entry.id   AF-A0A7W1ALD0-F1
#
_cell.length_a   1.000
_cell.length_b   1.000
_cell.length_c   1.000
_cell.angle_alpha   90.00
_cell.angle_beta   90.00
_cell.angle_gamma   90.00
#
_symmetry.space_group_name_H-M   'P 1'
#
loop_
_entity.id
_entity.type
_entity.pdbx_description
1 polymer ?
#
loop_
_entity_poly.entity_id
_entity_poly.type
_entity_poly.pdbx_seq_one_letter_code
_entity_poly.pdbx_strand_id
1 'polypeptide(L)'
;MALVIAVAACGSGGAKPKPLANTGSSAAKPAAKKPATEFRFELVASSLEGASAEGVVRDSGTKEPLVGTTVVLSSPALQGEQVAITDEKGYFKLTDLPPGDYTLSAYGSDQTTQGKFKVEKGKLARITLDWDLAVNAGENAGEIVQIEAEPEPTFKTALEALRRGAMAQAVKLGRAELANKPTAQLHGVLAFATYGFALESFRFEGLAAGGSAKTAKDFKNAMANFLTELDKVQTHLIAAAKDPKFTLELCVACMAADDGHFRIAGFGALDVERDRAGKPIPEGDKRRRPTYRFDHGDLAWARAMISYHQAIANITLAYDWGWIDRLMSEDGDAKLDKKIKIKLLEPARIAKARELLLSGLVASDEARLAFLAETDDDREWVPSPKQKNYASPLAVDVALYKSWEDVVADVRTLVSGTTGISLKSLWSVFGEKGAPPGFIDLGAMLSSPKDIVFELGAIDRIEIEKNVAKRAKLMTTFLQGLLGNGYKAKMKASPLTDRLIQLRKDRDVAEQVFEDKLKYVLWLN
;
A
#
# COMPACT_ATOMS: atom_id res chain seq x y z
N MET A 1 1.94 -1.24 -14.14
CA MET A 1 1.37 -0.44 -15.26
C MET A 1 0.90 0.94 -14.77
N ALA A 2 0.16 1.03 -13.65
CA ALA A 2 -0.18 2.33 -13.01
C ALA A 2 1.05 3.20 -12.66
N LEU A 3 2.16 2.58 -12.21
CA LEU A 3 3.43 3.28 -11.94
C LEU A 3 4.07 3.88 -13.21
N VAL A 4 3.93 3.21 -14.36
CA VAL A 4 4.50 3.67 -15.65
C VAL A 4 3.67 4.83 -16.23
N ILE A 5 2.36 4.84 -15.97
CA ILE A 5 1.47 5.95 -16.36
C ILE A 5 1.69 7.17 -15.43
N ALA A 6 1.92 6.95 -14.12
CA ALA A 6 2.20 8.02 -13.17
C ALA A 6 3.53 8.74 -13.42
N VAL A 7 4.59 8.00 -13.77
CA VAL A 7 5.90 8.60 -14.11
C VAL A 7 5.86 9.38 -15.43
N ALA A 8 4.97 9.03 -16.36
CA ALA A 8 4.80 9.74 -17.62
C ALA A 8 3.97 11.04 -17.49
N ALA A 9 3.27 11.26 -16.37
CA ALA A 9 2.40 12.43 -16.13
C ALA A 9 3.05 13.53 -15.25
N CYS A 10 4.17 13.24 -14.58
CA CYS A 10 4.90 14.22 -13.76
C CYS A 10 6.12 14.77 -14.50
N GLY A 11 5.89 15.61 -15.51
CA GLY A 11 6.92 16.45 -16.09
C GLY A 11 6.51 17.92 -16.02
N SER A 12 7.00 18.67 -15.02
CA SER A 12 7.37 20.10 -15.16
C SER A 12 7.73 20.80 -13.83
N GLY A 13 8.82 21.59 -13.88
CA GLY A 13 9.19 22.64 -12.92
C GLY A 13 10.55 22.40 -12.24
N GLY A 14 11.70 22.73 -12.84
CA GLY A 14 12.37 24.05 -12.76
C GLY A 14 13.13 24.20 -11.42
N ALA A 15 14.45 24.39 -11.32
CA ALA A 15 15.40 25.21 -12.08
C ALA A 15 16.85 24.66 -11.95
N LYS A 16 17.70 24.95 -12.94
CA LYS A 16 19.14 24.60 -12.95
C LYS A 16 19.99 25.62 -12.18
N PRO A 17 20.94 25.22 -11.32
CA PRO A 17 21.99 26.11 -10.84
C PRO A 17 23.16 26.20 -11.84
N LYS A 18 23.77 27.39 -11.91
CA LYS A 18 24.99 27.71 -12.69
C LYS A 18 26.26 27.11 -12.05
N PRO A 19 27.33 26.88 -12.82
CA PRO A 19 28.59 26.34 -12.31
C PRO A 19 29.42 27.42 -11.62
N LEU A 20 30.02 27.08 -10.48
CA LEU A 20 31.07 27.87 -9.84
C LEU A 20 32.42 27.16 -10.02
N ALA A 21 33.41 27.99 -10.35
CA ALA A 21 34.73 27.61 -10.81
C ALA A 21 35.58 26.95 -9.73
N ASN A 22 36.48 26.10 -10.23
CA ASN A 22 37.48 25.37 -9.48
C ASN A 22 38.67 26.28 -9.13
N THR A 23 39.09 26.32 -7.87
CA THR A 23 40.45 26.76 -7.49
C THR A 23 40.98 25.95 -6.30
N GLY A 24 42.00 25.14 -6.55
CA GLY A 24 43.25 25.23 -5.81
C GLY A 24 43.41 24.45 -4.49
N SER A 25 44.24 23.42 -4.60
CA SER A 25 45.36 23.08 -3.71
C SER A 25 45.12 22.22 -2.47
N SER A 26 45.77 21.07 -2.53
CA SER A 26 46.21 20.23 -1.41
C SER A 26 46.96 21.03 -0.35
N ALA A 27 46.57 20.86 0.91
CA ALA A 27 47.41 21.03 2.08
C ALA A 27 46.95 20.03 3.15
N ALA A 28 47.86 19.14 3.54
CA ALA A 28 47.65 18.17 4.61
C ALA A 28 47.91 18.79 6.01
N LYS A 29 47.25 18.18 7.01
CA LYS A 29 47.30 18.34 8.50
C LYS A 29 46.27 19.30 9.13
N PRO A 30 45.76 18.99 10.35
CA PRO A 30 46.22 17.99 11.34
C PRO A 30 45.19 16.88 11.62
N ALA A 31 45.62 15.82 12.31
CA ALA A 31 44.74 14.75 12.79
C ALA A 31 43.58 15.35 13.62
N ALA A 32 42.36 15.27 13.07
CA ALA A 32 41.16 15.70 13.75
C ALA A 32 40.97 14.84 15.01
N LYS A 33 40.64 15.52 16.12
CA LYS A 33 40.17 14.90 17.36
C LYS A 33 39.13 13.82 16.99
N LYS A 34 39.27 12.61 17.53
CA LYS A 34 38.32 11.51 17.31
C LYS A 34 36.89 12.06 17.44
N PRO A 35 36.02 11.88 16.43
CA PRO A 35 34.63 12.29 16.55
C PRO A 35 34.06 11.68 17.84
N ALA A 36 33.29 12.46 18.58
CA ALA A 36 32.63 12.01 19.79
C ALA A 36 31.19 12.48 19.68
N THR A 37 30.26 11.61 20.09
CA THR A 37 28.85 11.97 20.14
C THR A 37 28.65 13.16 21.07
N GLU A 38 28.12 14.26 20.53
CA GLU A 38 27.90 15.51 21.26
C GLU A 38 26.41 15.87 21.19
N PHE A 39 25.79 16.01 22.37
CA PHE A 39 24.42 16.49 22.50
C PHE A 39 24.43 17.90 23.08
N ARG A 40 23.80 18.84 22.36
CA ARG A 40 23.62 20.23 22.79
C ARG A 40 22.17 20.63 22.70
N PHE A 41 21.73 21.49 23.61
CA PHE A 41 20.44 22.16 23.48
C PHE A 41 20.52 23.62 23.91
N GLU A 42 19.65 24.44 23.34
CA GLU A 42 19.43 25.83 23.73
C GLU A 42 17.94 26.11 23.87
N LEU A 43 17.57 27.00 24.78
CA LEU A 43 16.20 27.47 24.94
C LEU A 43 16.05 28.83 24.28
N VAL A 44 15.21 28.91 23.26
CA VAL A 44 14.95 30.13 22.50
C VAL A 44 13.55 30.65 22.85
N ALA A 45 13.40 31.97 23.02
CA ALA A 45 12.09 32.57 23.23
C ALA A 45 11.17 32.27 22.02
N SER A 46 9.94 31.83 22.29
CA SER A 46 8.95 31.49 21.26
C SER A 46 7.65 32.26 21.50
N SER A 47 7.00 32.69 20.41
CA SER A 47 5.69 33.34 20.46
C SER A 47 4.51 32.37 20.42
N LEU A 48 4.78 31.06 20.39
CA LEU A 48 3.75 30.01 20.41
C LEU A 48 3.26 29.79 21.85
N GLU A 49 1.95 29.64 22.04
CA GLU A 49 1.33 29.41 23.36
C GLU A 49 1.73 28.06 24.00
N GLY A 50 2.29 27.12 23.20
CA GLY A 50 2.79 25.83 23.64
C GLY A 50 4.33 25.74 23.69
N ALA A 51 4.87 24.85 24.53
CA ALA A 51 6.29 24.52 24.52
C ALA A 51 6.58 23.41 23.50
N SER A 52 7.70 23.50 22.81
CA SER A 52 8.07 22.58 21.72
C SER A 52 9.56 22.30 21.72
N ALA A 53 9.93 21.18 21.11
CA ALA A 53 11.32 20.82 20.85
C ALA A 53 11.52 20.61 19.35
N GLU A 54 12.61 21.14 18.84
CA GLU A 54 13.05 20.86 17.47
C GLU A 54 14.55 20.60 17.48
N GLY A 55 15.06 19.91 16.47
CA GLY A 55 16.48 19.71 16.40
C GLY A 55 16.95 19.10 15.10
N VAL A 56 18.28 18.95 15.03
CA VAL A 56 18.96 18.30 13.92
C VAL A 56 19.86 17.19 14.43
N VAL A 57 19.84 16.05 13.75
CA VAL A 57 20.74 14.92 13.98
C VAL A 57 21.71 14.81 12.81
N ARG A 58 23.01 14.73 13.10
CA ARG A 58 24.08 14.73 12.10
C ARG A 58 25.17 13.73 12.45
N ASP A 59 25.89 13.25 11.45
CA ASP A 59 27.11 12.47 11.69
C ASP A 59 28.18 13.37 12.33
N SER A 60 28.77 12.94 13.43
CA SER A 60 29.73 13.77 14.16
C SER A 60 31.04 14.00 13.41
N GLY A 61 31.41 13.09 12.50
CA GLY A 61 32.62 13.13 11.68
C GLY A 61 32.45 13.92 10.38
N THR A 62 31.40 13.62 9.60
CA THR A 62 31.14 14.28 8.29
C THR A 62 30.29 15.54 8.42
N LYS A 63 29.56 15.71 9.52
CA LYS A 63 28.53 16.75 9.74
C LYS A 63 27.36 16.68 8.77
N GLU A 64 27.22 15.58 8.03
CA GLU A 64 26.08 15.33 7.16
C GLU A 64 24.82 14.99 7.98
N PRO A 65 23.62 15.36 7.50
CA PRO A 65 22.37 15.04 8.18
C PRO A 65 22.11 13.54 8.23
N LEU A 66 21.68 13.04 9.39
CA LEU A 66 21.25 11.65 9.56
C LEU A 66 19.74 11.55 9.35
N VAL A 67 19.33 11.16 8.15
CA VAL A 67 17.92 10.93 7.77
C VAL A 67 17.40 9.61 8.31
N GLY A 68 16.13 9.54 8.68
CA GLY A 68 15.48 8.30 9.13
C GLY A 68 15.85 7.87 10.55
N THR A 69 16.49 8.73 11.33
CA THR A 69 16.77 8.48 12.75
C THR A 69 15.48 8.58 13.54
N THR A 70 15.15 7.53 14.31
CA THR A 70 14.00 7.56 15.21
C THR A 70 14.38 8.29 16.49
N VAL A 71 13.70 9.38 16.79
CA VAL A 71 13.88 10.21 17.98
C VAL A 71 12.69 9.98 18.91
N VAL A 72 12.98 9.51 20.12
CA VAL A 72 11.98 9.23 21.15
C VAL A 72 12.20 10.18 22.33
N LEU A 73 11.16 10.93 22.70
CA LEU A 73 11.13 11.76 23.89
C LEU A 73 10.38 11.06 25.02
N SER A 74 11.04 10.97 26.17
CA SER A 74 10.44 10.49 27.42
C SER A 74 10.57 11.54 28.51
N SER A 75 9.51 11.72 29.30
CA SER A 75 9.47 12.61 30.45
C SER A 75 8.43 12.10 31.46
N PRO A 76 8.67 12.24 32.77
CA PRO A 76 7.64 12.02 33.79
C PRO A 76 6.41 12.93 33.62
N ALA A 77 6.55 14.05 32.90
CA ALA A 77 5.47 14.99 32.63
C ALA A 77 4.63 14.61 31.38
N LEU A 78 5.09 13.65 30.57
CA LEU A 78 4.37 13.19 29.39
C LEU A 78 3.44 12.02 29.72
N GLN A 79 2.28 12.00 29.07
CA GLN A 79 1.45 10.80 28.99
C GLN A 79 1.95 9.95 27.80
N GLY A 80 2.88 9.04 28.06
CA GLY A 80 3.53 8.21 27.04
C GLY A 80 4.73 8.89 26.37
N GLU A 81 5.40 8.15 25.49
CA GLU A 81 6.54 8.67 24.73
C GLU A 81 6.08 9.39 23.47
N GLN A 82 6.79 10.45 23.08
CA GLN A 82 6.59 11.08 21.77
C GLN A 82 7.69 10.64 20.80
N VAL A 83 7.32 10.37 19.55
CA VAL A 83 8.26 9.85 18.54
C VAL A 83 8.25 10.74 17.30
N ALA A 84 9.44 11.05 16.78
CA ALA A 84 9.64 11.69 15.49
C ALA A 84 10.71 10.94 14.69
N ILE A 85 10.69 11.10 13.36
CA ILE A 85 11.72 10.58 12.46
C ILE A 85 12.37 11.77 11.77
N THR A 86 13.70 11.79 11.69
CA THR A 86 14.44 12.88 11.05
C THR A 86 14.26 12.89 9.53
N ASP A 87 14.11 14.09 8.95
CA ASP A 87 13.95 14.30 7.51
C ASP A 87 15.30 14.31 6.74
N GLU A 88 15.27 14.64 5.44
CA GLU A 88 16.45 14.73 4.56
C GLU A 88 17.52 15.74 5.03
N LYS A 89 17.15 16.68 5.91
CA LYS A 89 18.05 17.66 6.53
C LYS A 89 18.44 17.24 7.95
N GLY A 90 18.09 16.03 8.36
CA GLY A 90 18.28 15.50 9.70
C GLY A 90 17.38 16.16 10.74
N TYR A 91 16.36 16.91 10.31
CA TYR A 91 15.52 17.74 11.17
C TYR A 91 14.34 16.95 11.75
N PHE A 92 14.02 17.23 13.00
CA PHE A 92 12.81 16.74 13.68
C PHE A 92 12.13 17.86 14.47
N LYS A 93 10.81 17.71 14.68
CA LYS A 93 10.01 18.65 15.48
C LYS A 93 8.93 17.91 16.26
N LEU A 94 8.78 18.29 17.53
CA LEU A 94 7.80 17.75 18.47
C LEU A 94 7.09 18.93 19.17
N THR A 95 5.77 18.92 19.16
CA THR A 95 4.92 20.01 19.67
C THR A 95 4.14 19.59 20.90
N ASP A 96 3.52 20.56 21.56
CA ASP A 96 2.59 20.35 22.67
C ASP A 96 3.23 19.63 23.88
N LEU A 97 4.50 19.95 24.14
CA LEU A 97 5.27 19.37 25.23
C LEU A 97 4.95 20.10 26.55
N PRO A 98 4.55 19.38 27.61
CA PRO A 98 4.49 19.96 28.95
C PRO A 98 5.86 20.48 29.40
N PRO A 99 5.95 21.62 30.10
CA PRO A 99 7.21 22.06 30.69
C PRO A 99 7.77 21.00 31.66
N GLY A 100 9.05 20.67 31.54
CA GLY A 100 9.67 19.61 32.33
C GLY A 100 11.07 19.21 31.86
N ASP A 101 11.64 18.23 32.54
CA ASP A 101 12.89 17.57 32.15
C ASP A 101 12.59 16.42 31.18
N TYR A 102 13.35 16.36 30.08
CA TYR A 102 13.16 15.39 29.00
C TYR A 102 14.44 14.61 28.75
N THR A 103 14.27 13.35 28.38
CA THR A 103 15.32 12.52 27.78
C THR A 103 14.96 12.28 26.33
N LEU A 104 15.89 12.58 25.43
CA LEU A 104 15.84 12.26 24.02
C LEU A 104 16.69 11.01 23.78
N SER A 105 16.08 9.97 23.23
CA SER A 105 16.75 8.76 22.73
C SER A 105 16.72 8.78 21.20
N ALA A 106 17.88 8.66 20.56
CA ALA A 106 17.99 8.56 19.11
C ALA A 106 18.44 7.15 18.72
N TYR A 107 17.74 6.54 17.75
CA TYR A 107 17.96 5.18 17.26
C TYR A 107 18.28 5.19 15.76
N GLY A 108 19.31 4.45 15.38
CA GLY A 108 19.83 4.41 14.01
C GLY A 108 20.98 3.41 13.90
N SER A 109 21.00 2.62 12.82
CA SER A 109 22.04 1.62 12.53
C SER A 109 22.35 0.67 13.72
N ASP A 110 21.31 0.16 14.38
CA ASP A 110 21.36 -0.72 15.57
C ASP A 110 22.09 -0.11 16.79
N GLN A 111 22.34 1.20 16.78
CA GLN A 111 22.92 1.94 17.89
C GLN A 111 21.89 2.87 18.52
N THR A 112 22.15 3.27 19.75
CA THR A 112 21.34 4.24 20.49
C THR A 112 22.24 5.27 21.16
N THR A 113 21.79 6.53 21.15
CA THR A 113 22.39 7.58 21.97
C THR A 113 21.32 8.38 22.68
N GLN A 114 21.69 9.03 23.79
CA GLN A 114 20.76 9.77 24.63
C GLN A 114 21.29 11.15 25.01
N GLY A 115 20.37 12.10 25.13
CA GLY A 115 20.64 13.44 25.65
C GLY A 115 19.51 13.94 26.52
N LYS A 116 19.85 14.71 27.55
CA LYS A 116 18.87 15.32 28.46
C LYS A 116 18.75 16.81 28.18
N PHE A 117 17.53 17.32 28.20
CA PHE A 117 17.25 18.75 28.01
C PHE A 117 16.02 19.17 28.78
N LYS A 118 15.78 20.48 28.86
CA LYS A 118 14.62 21.08 29.51
C LYS A 118 13.68 21.68 28.48
N VAL A 119 12.39 21.60 28.77
CA VAL A 119 11.34 22.35 28.07
C VAL A 119 10.73 23.35 29.05
N GLU A 120 10.67 24.61 28.65
CA GLU A 120 10.08 25.69 29.45
C GLU A 120 8.89 26.31 28.71
N LYS A 121 7.88 26.73 29.47
CA LYS A 121 6.68 27.39 28.92
C LYS A 121 7.07 28.63 28.11
N GLY A 122 6.54 28.76 26.90
CA GLY A 122 6.83 29.90 26.01
C GLY A 122 8.26 29.90 25.42
N LYS A 123 9.00 28.79 25.54
CA LYS A 123 10.31 28.60 24.90
C LYS A 123 10.29 27.41 23.97
N LEU A 124 11.15 27.48 22.95
CA LEU A 124 11.48 26.40 22.03
C LEU A 124 12.82 25.80 22.46
N ALA A 125 12.86 24.51 22.73
CA ALA A 125 14.11 23.78 22.92
C ALA A 125 14.70 23.39 21.56
N ARG A 126 15.81 24.03 21.17
CA ARG A 126 16.53 23.66 19.94
C ARG A 126 17.68 22.72 20.28
N ILE A 127 17.67 21.55 19.66
CA ILE A 127 18.59 20.44 19.95
C ILE A 127 19.53 20.24 18.75
N THR A 128 20.80 19.99 19.04
CA THR A 128 21.79 19.54 18.05
C THR A 128 22.43 18.27 18.58
N LEU A 129 22.26 17.17 17.83
CA LEU A 129 22.90 15.90 18.11
C LEU A 129 23.90 15.59 16.99
N ASP A 130 25.18 15.72 17.29
CA ASP A 130 26.26 15.25 16.44
C ASP A 130 26.60 13.83 16.89
N TRP A 131 26.16 12.81 16.17
CA TRP A 131 26.25 11.40 16.54
C TRP A 131 27.42 10.71 15.83
N ASP A 132 28.35 10.11 16.59
CA ASP A 132 29.36 9.19 16.04
C ASP A 132 28.80 7.77 15.92
N LEU A 133 28.47 7.35 14.70
CA LEU A 133 28.02 5.99 14.40
C LEU A 133 29.20 4.99 14.30
N ALA A 134 30.45 5.47 14.23
CA ALA A 134 31.64 4.64 14.02
C ALA A 134 32.24 4.06 15.31
N VAL A 135 31.77 4.50 16.48
CA VAL A 135 32.32 4.09 17.77
C VAL A 135 31.19 3.58 18.65
N ASN A 136 30.81 2.31 18.47
CA ASN A 136 30.23 1.42 19.49
C ASN A 136 30.05 -0.02 18.94
N ALA A 137 31.05 -0.55 18.23
CA ALA A 137 31.08 -1.98 17.86
C ALA A 137 31.74 -2.87 18.95
N GLY A 138 32.11 -2.29 20.09
CA GLY A 138 32.66 -3.03 21.22
C GLY A 138 32.88 -2.08 22.41
N GLU A 139 32.65 -2.60 23.62
CA GLU A 139 33.01 -2.00 24.92
C GLU A 139 32.02 -1.06 25.63
N ASN A 140 30.80 -0.89 25.13
CA ASN A 140 29.65 -0.71 26.02
C ASN A 140 28.57 -1.68 25.55
N ALA A 141 28.69 -2.94 25.98
CA ALA A 141 27.51 -3.77 26.15
C ALA A 141 26.67 -3.03 27.20
N GLY A 142 25.83 -2.10 26.71
CA GLY A 142 24.83 -1.44 27.52
C GLY A 142 24.17 -2.54 28.32
N GLU A 143 23.96 -2.26 29.60
CA GLU A 143 23.01 -2.98 30.42
C GLU A 143 21.86 -3.37 29.49
N ILE A 144 21.74 -4.65 29.19
CA ILE A 144 20.56 -5.18 28.53
C ILE A 144 19.52 -4.94 29.61
N VAL A 145 18.92 -3.75 29.59
CA VAL A 145 17.55 -3.60 30.00
C VAL A 145 16.88 -4.58 29.07
N GLN A 146 16.73 -5.82 29.56
CA GLN A 146 15.55 -6.57 29.22
C GLN A 146 14.45 -5.60 29.61
N ILE A 147 14.06 -4.77 28.64
CA ILE A 147 12.65 -4.55 28.43
C ILE A 147 12.20 -5.99 28.33
N GLU A 148 11.74 -6.55 29.45
CA GLU A 148 10.83 -7.66 29.39
C GLU A 148 9.84 -7.16 28.37
N ALA A 149 9.96 -7.67 27.13
CA ALA A 149 8.95 -7.40 26.12
C ALA A 149 7.66 -7.62 26.88
N GLU A 150 6.82 -6.58 26.99
CA GLU A 150 5.55 -6.72 27.67
C GLU A 150 5.02 -8.09 27.25
N PRO A 151 4.79 -9.02 28.20
CA PRO A 151 4.72 -10.43 27.87
C PRO A 151 3.74 -10.56 26.74
N GLU A 152 4.20 -11.05 25.57
CA GLU A 152 3.38 -11.00 24.37
C GLU A 152 2.02 -11.58 24.73
N PRO A 153 0.92 -10.86 24.42
CA PRO A 153 -0.40 -11.24 24.90
C PRO A 153 -0.64 -12.71 24.57
N THR A 154 -0.80 -13.52 25.62
CA THR A 154 -0.95 -14.96 25.46
C THR A 154 -2.39 -15.27 25.14
N PHE A 155 -2.63 -15.75 23.92
CA PHE A 155 -3.96 -16.17 23.48
C PHE A 155 -4.11 -17.68 23.63
N LYS A 156 -5.30 -18.12 24.05
CA LYS A 156 -5.59 -19.56 24.19
C LYS A 156 -5.90 -20.19 22.85
N THR A 157 -6.48 -19.41 21.94
CA THR A 157 -6.88 -19.89 20.61
C THR A 157 -6.50 -18.93 19.50
N ALA A 158 -6.39 -19.46 18.28
CA ALA A 158 -6.15 -18.71 17.05
C ALA A 158 -7.24 -17.65 16.80
N LEU A 159 -8.50 -17.98 17.10
CA LEU A 159 -9.62 -17.06 16.95
C LEU A 159 -9.52 -15.89 17.94
N GLU A 160 -9.08 -16.14 19.17
CA GLU A 160 -8.85 -15.09 20.17
C GLU A 160 -7.75 -14.12 19.73
N ALA A 161 -6.62 -14.67 19.25
CA ALA A 161 -5.52 -13.88 18.70
C ALA A 161 -5.98 -13.05 17.49
N LEU A 162 -6.70 -13.66 16.55
CA LEU A 162 -7.21 -12.98 15.36
C LEU A 162 -8.15 -11.81 15.73
N ARG A 163 -9.06 -12.02 16.69
CA ARG A 163 -9.99 -10.97 17.15
C ARG A 163 -9.30 -9.77 17.77
N ARG A 164 -8.05 -9.94 18.22
CA ARG A 164 -7.19 -8.87 18.76
C ARG A 164 -6.23 -8.28 17.71
N GLY A 165 -6.32 -8.73 16.46
CA GLY A 165 -5.40 -8.30 15.40
C GLY A 165 -3.99 -8.89 15.55
N ALA A 166 -3.78 -9.90 16.41
CA ALA A 166 -2.48 -10.54 16.63
C ALA A 166 -2.21 -11.60 15.54
N MET A 167 -1.97 -11.14 14.30
CA MET A 167 -1.96 -12.00 13.10
C MET A 167 -0.91 -13.10 13.17
N ALA A 168 0.32 -12.78 13.59
CA ALA A 168 1.40 -13.76 13.72
C ALA A 168 1.07 -14.87 14.73
N GLN A 169 0.53 -14.49 15.90
CA GLN A 169 0.12 -15.42 16.95
C GLN A 169 -1.07 -16.26 16.49
N ALA A 170 -2.04 -15.66 15.79
CA ALA A 170 -3.18 -16.36 15.21
C ALA A 170 -2.75 -17.41 14.18
N VAL A 171 -1.76 -17.12 13.32
CA VAL A 171 -1.19 -18.11 12.40
C VAL A 171 -0.50 -19.25 13.17
N LYS A 172 0.33 -18.93 14.17
CA LYS A 172 1.07 -19.92 14.97
C LYS A 172 0.11 -20.86 15.72
N LEU A 173 -0.83 -20.31 16.47
CA LEU A 173 -1.85 -21.07 17.20
C LEU A 173 -2.74 -21.85 16.24
N GLY A 174 -3.17 -21.22 15.15
CA GLY A 174 -4.08 -21.85 14.20
C GLY A 174 -3.48 -23.08 13.53
N ARG A 175 -2.18 -23.06 13.21
CA ARG A 175 -1.48 -24.25 12.68
C ARG A 175 -1.44 -25.39 13.70
N ALA A 176 -1.19 -25.08 14.97
CA ALA A 176 -1.17 -26.07 16.05
C ALA A 176 -2.57 -26.66 16.30
N GLU A 177 -3.60 -25.82 16.33
CA GLU A 177 -5.00 -26.26 16.45
C GLU A 177 -5.43 -27.11 15.26
N LEU A 178 -5.03 -26.72 14.05
CA LEU A 178 -5.44 -27.39 12.81
C LEU A 178 -4.86 -28.80 12.74
N ALA A 179 -3.64 -29.01 13.24
CA ALA A 179 -3.02 -30.32 13.36
C ALA A 179 -3.78 -31.25 14.31
N ASN A 180 -4.47 -30.71 15.31
CA ASN A 180 -5.21 -31.48 16.31
C ASN A 180 -6.67 -31.73 15.90
N LYS A 181 -7.38 -30.67 15.48
CA LYS A 181 -8.80 -30.73 15.13
C LYS A 181 -9.11 -29.78 13.96
N PRO A 182 -9.01 -30.26 12.71
CA PRO A 182 -9.30 -29.43 11.56
C PRO A 182 -10.79 -29.08 11.49
N THR A 183 -11.09 -27.80 11.32
CA THR A 183 -12.46 -27.30 11.12
C THR A 183 -12.47 -26.25 10.01
N ALA A 184 -13.61 -26.08 9.34
CA ALA A 184 -13.77 -25.05 8.32
C ALA A 184 -13.59 -23.65 8.92
N GLN A 185 -14.11 -23.40 10.13
CA GLN A 185 -13.91 -22.14 10.84
C GLN A 185 -12.43 -21.84 11.08
N LEU A 186 -11.63 -22.83 11.49
CA LEU A 186 -10.21 -22.63 11.72
C LEU A 186 -9.43 -22.35 10.43
N HIS A 187 -9.85 -22.95 9.31
CA HIS A 187 -9.34 -22.56 8.00
C HIS A 187 -9.69 -21.11 7.64
N GLY A 188 -10.90 -20.64 7.94
CA GLY A 188 -11.26 -19.22 7.79
C GLY A 188 -10.40 -18.29 8.64
N VAL A 189 -10.16 -18.64 9.91
CA VAL A 189 -9.24 -17.93 10.81
C VAL A 189 -7.84 -17.86 10.23
N LEU A 190 -7.29 -18.99 9.76
CA LEU A 190 -5.97 -19.06 9.16
C LEU A 190 -5.87 -18.29 7.85
N ALA A 191 -6.92 -18.29 7.02
CA ALA A 191 -6.94 -17.49 5.80
C ALA A 191 -6.79 -15.99 6.11
N PHE A 192 -7.62 -15.48 7.04
CA PHE A 192 -7.59 -14.07 7.43
C PHE A 192 -6.25 -13.69 8.09
N ALA A 193 -5.82 -14.48 9.07
CA ALA A 193 -4.59 -14.22 9.81
C ALA A 193 -3.34 -14.28 8.91
N THR A 194 -3.29 -15.26 8.00
CA THR A 194 -2.17 -15.40 7.07
C THR A 194 -2.13 -14.24 6.08
N TYR A 195 -3.28 -13.80 5.57
CA TYR A 195 -3.34 -12.63 4.68
C TYR A 195 -2.87 -11.35 5.39
N GLY A 196 -3.38 -11.12 6.61
CA GLY A 196 -2.99 -9.95 7.41
C GLY A 196 -1.49 -9.94 7.71
N PHE A 197 -0.95 -11.05 8.20
CA PHE A 197 0.48 -11.20 8.45
C PHE A 197 1.32 -11.00 7.19
N ALA A 198 0.93 -11.60 6.07
CA ALA A 198 1.64 -11.48 4.80
C ALA A 198 1.68 -10.04 4.28
N LEU A 199 0.58 -9.30 4.43
CA LEU A 199 0.50 -7.90 4.03
C LEU A 199 1.43 -7.02 4.88
N GLU A 200 1.50 -7.27 6.18
CA GLU A 200 2.44 -6.57 7.06
C GLU A 200 3.89 -6.90 6.72
N SER A 201 4.24 -8.19 6.60
CA SER A 201 5.59 -8.60 6.19
C SER A 201 5.99 -7.98 4.85
N PHE A 202 5.08 -7.98 3.86
CA PHE A 202 5.35 -7.36 2.56
C PHE A 202 5.61 -5.85 2.69
N ARG A 203 4.88 -5.14 3.54
CA ARG A 203 5.10 -3.71 3.79
C ARG A 203 6.45 -3.45 4.47
N PHE A 204 6.83 -4.26 5.45
CA PHE A 204 8.11 -4.09 6.17
C PHE A 204 9.34 -4.53 5.36
N GLU A 205 9.22 -5.63 4.60
CA GLU A 205 10.33 -6.20 3.82
C GLU A 205 10.47 -5.53 2.44
N GLY A 206 9.33 -5.22 1.81
CA GLY A 206 9.27 -4.71 0.44
C GLY A 206 9.37 -3.19 0.35
N LEU A 207 9.12 -2.46 1.44
CA LEU A 207 9.13 -1.00 1.48
C LEU A 207 9.95 -0.52 2.70
N ALA A 208 10.81 0.48 2.49
CA ALA A 208 11.49 1.25 3.53
C ALA A 208 10.49 2.09 4.34
N ALA A 209 10.94 2.65 5.47
CA ALA A 209 10.19 3.67 6.19
C ALA A 209 9.84 4.81 5.22
N GLY A 210 8.53 5.03 4.98
CA GLY A 210 8.04 5.98 3.97
C GLY A 210 7.57 5.36 2.64
N GLY A 211 7.59 4.03 2.48
CA GLY A 211 6.89 3.37 1.37
C GLY A 211 7.69 3.20 0.06
N SER A 212 9.02 3.39 0.05
CA SER A 212 9.89 3.16 -1.12
C SER A 212 10.64 1.82 -1.00
N ALA A 213 10.71 1.01 -2.06
CA ALA A 213 11.52 -0.22 -2.01
C ALA A 213 13.02 0.09 -1.73
N LYS A 214 13.67 -0.67 -0.85
CA LYS A 214 15.11 -0.51 -0.54
C LYS A 214 16.00 -0.76 -1.77
N THR A 215 15.65 -1.79 -2.56
CA THR A 215 16.19 -2.09 -3.91
C THR A 215 15.13 -2.87 -4.72
N ALA A 216 15.26 -2.93 -6.05
CA ALA A 216 14.39 -3.77 -6.89
C ALA A 216 14.53 -5.26 -6.56
N LYS A 217 15.70 -5.69 -6.07
CA LYS A 217 15.94 -7.06 -5.60
C LYS A 217 15.12 -7.36 -4.33
N ASP A 218 15.14 -6.45 -3.36
CA ASP A 218 14.40 -6.62 -2.11
C ASP A 218 12.89 -6.63 -2.36
N PHE A 219 12.40 -5.72 -3.21
CA PHE A 219 11.01 -5.72 -3.65
C PHE A 219 10.62 -7.03 -4.33
N LYS A 220 11.47 -7.57 -5.22
CA LYS A 220 11.21 -8.85 -5.89
C LYS A 220 11.11 -9.99 -4.89
N ASN A 221 12.00 -10.04 -3.90
CA ASN A 221 11.98 -11.07 -2.86
C ASN A 221 10.74 -10.96 -1.98
N ALA A 222 10.41 -9.75 -1.51
CA ALA A 222 9.21 -9.49 -0.72
C ALA A 222 7.95 -9.88 -1.49
N MET A 223 7.85 -9.53 -2.77
CA MET A 223 6.72 -9.92 -3.62
C MET A 223 6.62 -11.44 -3.82
N ALA A 224 7.75 -12.15 -3.93
CA ALA A 224 7.77 -13.61 -4.04
C ALA A 224 7.34 -14.28 -2.73
N ASN A 225 7.78 -13.76 -1.58
CA ASN A 225 7.33 -14.20 -0.26
C ASN A 225 5.83 -13.96 -0.10
N PHE A 226 5.35 -12.77 -0.46
CA PHE A 226 3.94 -12.42 -0.40
C PHE A 226 3.08 -13.36 -1.26
N LEU A 227 3.49 -13.64 -2.51
CA LEU A 227 2.82 -14.60 -3.36
C LEU A 227 2.74 -16.00 -2.72
N THR A 228 3.83 -16.44 -2.06
CA THR A 228 3.86 -17.73 -1.35
C THR A 228 2.86 -17.78 -0.20
N GLU A 229 2.69 -16.68 0.54
CA GLU A 229 1.67 -16.60 1.59
C GLU A 229 0.25 -16.53 1.00
N LEU A 230 0.03 -15.81 -0.10
CA LEU A 230 -1.26 -15.79 -0.80
C LEU A 230 -1.70 -17.19 -1.26
N ASP A 231 -0.76 -18.04 -1.70
CA ASP A 231 -1.05 -19.44 -2.04
C ASP A 231 -1.58 -20.24 -0.82
N LYS A 232 -1.04 -19.96 0.38
CA LYS A 232 -1.53 -20.55 1.64
C LYS A 232 -2.90 -20.01 2.01
N VAL A 233 -3.13 -18.71 1.85
CA VAL A 233 -4.46 -18.09 2.06
C VAL A 233 -5.49 -18.76 1.16
N GLN A 234 -5.20 -18.90 -0.15
CA GLN A 234 -6.08 -19.55 -1.10
C GLN A 234 -6.39 -21.00 -0.71
N THR A 235 -5.38 -21.74 -0.24
CA THR A 235 -5.55 -23.12 0.26
C THR A 235 -6.51 -23.18 1.44
N HIS A 236 -6.38 -22.25 2.40
CA HIS A 236 -7.27 -22.17 3.55
C HIS A 236 -8.69 -21.76 3.18
N LEU A 237 -8.86 -20.78 2.28
CA LEU A 237 -10.19 -20.39 1.79
C LEU A 237 -10.91 -21.55 1.10
N ILE A 238 -10.22 -22.32 0.24
CA ILE A 238 -10.78 -23.51 -0.41
C ILE A 238 -11.17 -24.57 0.63
N ALA A 239 -10.36 -24.77 1.67
CA ALA A 239 -10.66 -25.74 2.72
C ALA A 239 -11.84 -25.31 3.59
N ALA A 240 -11.96 -24.02 3.92
CA ALA A 240 -13.10 -23.45 4.63
C ALA A 240 -14.40 -23.58 3.82
N ALA A 241 -14.33 -23.32 2.51
CA ALA A 241 -15.50 -23.36 1.62
C ALA A 241 -16.09 -24.76 1.42
N LYS A 242 -15.43 -25.83 1.90
CA LYS A 242 -16.02 -27.18 1.89
C LYS A 242 -17.22 -27.31 2.82
N ASP A 243 -17.35 -26.44 3.81
CA ASP A 243 -18.52 -26.38 4.68
C ASP A 243 -19.49 -25.28 4.20
N PRO A 244 -20.66 -25.64 3.66
CA PRO A 244 -21.66 -24.65 3.24
C PRO A 244 -22.30 -23.90 4.42
N LYS A 245 -22.05 -24.35 5.67
CA LYS A 245 -22.49 -23.67 6.90
C LYS A 245 -21.35 -22.92 7.59
N PHE A 246 -20.25 -22.68 6.86
CA PHE A 246 -19.13 -21.89 7.38
C PHE A 246 -19.64 -20.56 7.92
N THR A 247 -19.20 -20.23 9.13
CA THR A 247 -19.45 -18.92 9.75
C THR A 247 -18.24 -18.48 10.57
N LEU A 248 -17.90 -17.20 10.48
CA LEU A 248 -16.82 -16.59 11.24
C LEU A 248 -17.21 -15.16 11.64
N GLU A 249 -17.33 -14.92 12.94
CA GLU A 249 -17.71 -13.59 13.44
C GLU A 249 -16.49 -12.77 13.86
N LEU A 250 -16.31 -11.63 13.19
CA LEU A 250 -15.18 -10.72 13.41
C LEU A 250 -15.64 -9.26 13.42
N CYS A 251 -15.09 -8.49 14.37
CA CYS A 251 -15.11 -7.04 14.30
C CYS A 251 -13.81 -6.58 13.63
N VAL A 252 -13.84 -6.33 12.32
CA VAL A 252 -12.63 -5.97 11.56
C VAL A 252 -12.05 -4.63 12.05
N ALA A 253 -12.92 -3.66 12.36
CA ALA A 253 -12.51 -2.37 12.90
C ALA A 253 -11.83 -2.48 14.28
N CYS A 254 -12.20 -3.47 15.08
CA CYS A 254 -11.61 -3.71 16.39
C CYS A 254 -10.16 -4.23 16.30
N MET A 255 -9.74 -4.73 15.14
CA MET A 255 -8.35 -5.17 14.93
C MET A 255 -7.39 -3.99 14.72
N ALA A 256 -7.91 -2.79 14.40
CA ALA A 256 -7.14 -1.59 14.05
C ALA A 256 -7.05 -0.53 15.19
N ALA A 257 -7.03 -0.97 16.45
CA ALA A 257 -7.01 -0.11 17.64
C ALA A 257 -5.58 0.14 18.19
N ASP A 258 -5.47 1.01 19.21
CA ASP A 258 -4.19 1.39 19.87
C ASP A 258 -3.43 0.19 20.45
N ASP A 259 -4.15 -0.84 20.90
CA ASP A 259 -3.64 -2.10 21.45
C ASP A 259 -3.60 -3.25 20.42
N GLY A 260 -4.01 -3.01 19.17
CA GLY A 260 -4.10 -4.00 18.11
C GLY A 260 -2.85 -4.03 17.23
N HIS A 261 -2.29 -5.22 17.02
CA HIS A 261 -1.05 -5.42 16.25
C HIS A 261 -1.23 -5.30 14.73
N PHE A 262 -2.47 -5.30 14.21
CA PHE A 262 -2.74 -5.29 12.77
C PHE A 262 -3.19 -3.93 12.25
N ARG A 263 -2.38 -3.30 11.38
CA ARG A 263 -2.70 -1.96 10.83
C ARG A 263 -2.73 -1.97 9.30
N ILE A 264 -3.92 -2.16 8.71
CA ILE A 264 -4.13 -1.97 7.26
C ILE A 264 -3.96 -0.49 6.85
N ALA A 265 -4.40 0.43 7.71
CA ALA A 265 -4.36 1.88 7.51
C ALA A 265 -4.28 2.59 8.88
N GLY A 266 -4.31 3.94 8.89
CA GLY A 266 -4.29 4.73 10.14
C GLY A 266 -5.48 4.43 11.07
N PHE A 267 -5.42 4.93 12.31
CA PHE A 267 -6.48 4.77 13.30
C PHE A 267 -7.85 5.19 12.75
N GLY A 268 -8.88 4.37 13.01
CA GLY A 268 -10.25 4.64 12.58
C GLY A 268 -10.54 4.32 11.10
N ALA A 269 -9.58 3.82 10.31
CA ALA A 269 -9.77 3.59 8.88
C ALA A 269 -10.89 2.59 8.51
N LEU A 270 -11.35 1.78 9.46
CA LEU A 270 -12.43 0.81 9.28
C LEU A 270 -13.67 1.12 10.14
N ASP A 271 -13.67 2.25 10.84
CA ASP A 271 -14.84 2.70 11.59
C ASP A 271 -15.96 3.12 10.62
N VAL A 272 -17.19 2.76 10.96
CA VAL A 272 -18.40 3.26 10.28
C VAL A 272 -18.68 4.67 10.81
N GLU A 273 -18.31 5.68 10.02
CA GLU A 273 -18.40 7.09 10.42
C GLU A 273 -19.79 7.69 10.30
N ARG A 274 -20.66 7.12 9.46
CA ARG A 274 -21.99 7.66 9.14
C ARG A 274 -23.04 6.57 9.20
N ASP A 275 -24.28 6.93 9.53
CA ASP A 275 -25.42 6.03 9.46
C ASP A 275 -26.05 6.00 8.05
N ARG A 276 -27.13 5.22 7.88
CA ARG A 276 -27.85 5.09 6.60
C ARG A 276 -28.46 6.41 6.09
N ALA A 277 -28.71 7.37 6.98
CA ALA A 277 -29.18 8.69 6.61
C ALA A 277 -28.02 9.66 6.28
N GLY A 278 -26.78 9.16 6.24
CA GLY A 278 -25.57 9.95 6.03
C GLY A 278 -25.18 10.79 7.24
N LYS A 279 -25.81 10.58 8.42
CA LYS A 279 -25.51 11.36 9.62
C LYS A 279 -24.27 10.80 10.32
N PRO A 280 -23.35 11.66 10.80
CA PRO A 280 -22.19 11.21 11.57
C PRO A 280 -22.59 10.37 12.78
N ILE A 281 -21.85 9.29 13.03
CA ILE A 281 -21.99 8.44 14.20
C ILE A 281 -20.99 8.93 15.26
N PRO A 282 -21.44 9.28 16.48
CA PRO A 282 -20.56 9.80 17.54
C PRO A 282 -19.41 8.85 17.91
N GLU A 283 -18.25 9.40 18.26
CA GLU A 283 -17.14 8.61 18.81
C GLU A 283 -17.58 7.79 20.03
N GLY A 284 -17.10 6.54 20.12
CA GLY A 284 -17.48 5.59 21.17
C GLY A 284 -18.82 4.86 20.93
N ASP A 285 -19.60 5.22 19.91
CA ASP A 285 -20.80 4.46 19.54
C ASP A 285 -20.41 3.10 18.96
N LYS A 286 -21.03 2.02 19.48
CA LYS A 286 -20.78 0.64 19.05
C LYS A 286 -21.04 0.41 17.56
N ARG A 287 -21.93 1.19 16.95
CA ARG A 287 -22.23 1.12 15.50
C ARG A 287 -21.02 1.47 14.64
N ARG A 288 -20.03 2.21 15.17
CA ARG A 288 -18.77 2.50 14.47
C ARG A 288 -17.93 1.25 14.25
N ARG A 289 -18.06 0.25 15.13
CA ARG A 289 -17.25 -0.99 15.10
C ARG A 289 -18.16 -2.22 15.08
N PRO A 290 -18.90 -2.44 13.98
CA PRO A 290 -19.82 -3.56 13.87
C PRO A 290 -19.06 -4.89 13.83
N THR A 291 -19.72 -5.94 14.30
CA THR A 291 -19.29 -7.32 14.07
C THR A 291 -19.95 -7.82 12.79
N TYR A 292 -19.14 -8.36 11.89
CA TYR A 292 -19.60 -9.00 10.67
C TYR A 292 -19.67 -10.51 10.88
N ARG A 293 -20.68 -11.15 10.29
CA ARG A 293 -20.79 -12.59 10.20
C ARG A 293 -20.31 -13.00 8.81
N PHE A 294 -19.07 -13.46 8.73
CA PHE A 294 -18.53 -13.94 7.47
C PHE A 294 -19.06 -15.33 7.16
N ASP A 295 -19.48 -15.56 5.93
CA ASP A 295 -20.22 -16.75 5.53
C ASP A 295 -19.59 -17.47 4.31
N HIS A 296 -20.34 -18.38 3.68
CA HIS A 296 -19.86 -19.08 2.48
C HIS A 296 -19.70 -18.16 1.26
N GLY A 297 -20.60 -17.19 1.06
CA GLY A 297 -20.47 -16.20 0.00
C GLY A 297 -19.22 -15.35 0.14
N ASP A 298 -18.88 -14.98 1.38
CA ASP A 298 -17.67 -14.20 1.68
C ASP A 298 -16.36 -14.97 1.41
N LEU A 299 -16.36 -16.29 1.61
CA LEU A 299 -15.21 -17.11 1.22
C LEU A 299 -15.00 -17.11 -0.30
N ALA A 300 -16.07 -17.13 -1.09
CA ALA A 300 -15.98 -17.01 -2.54
C ALA A 300 -15.49 -15.61 -2.96
N TRP A 301 -15.97 -14.56 -2.28
CA TRP A 301 -15.48 -13.20 -2.49
C TRP A 301 -13.98 -13.09 -2.18
N ALA A 302 -13.54 -13.61 -1.04
CA ALA A 302 -12.13 -13.61 -0.65
C ALA A 302 -11.27 -14.40 -1.64
N ARG A 303 -11.74 -15.55 -2.14
CA ARG A 303 -11.05 -16.33 -3.18
C ARG A 303 -10.88 -15.54 -4.47
N ALA A 304 -11.86 -14.71 -4.85
CA ALA A 304 -11.74 -13.83 -5.99
C ALA A 304 -10.62 -12.80 -5.78
N MET A 305 -10.63 -12.10 -4.64
CA MET A 305 -9.62 -11.09 -4.28
C MET A 305 -8.21 -11.66 -4.27
N ILE A 306 -8.02 -12.79 -3.60
CA ILE A 306 -6.72 -13.44 -3.49
C ILE A 306 -6.22 -13.89 -4.86
N SER A 307 -7.11 -14.40 -5.73
CA SER A 307 -6.74 -14.73 -7.12
C SER A 307 -6.26 -13.50 -7.89
N TYR A 308 -6.90 -12.34 -7.73
CA TYR A 308 -6.47 -11.10 -8.37
C TYR A 308 -5.13 -10.60 -7.83
N HIS A 309 -4.91 -10.64 -6.52
CA HIS A 309 -3.61 -10.32 -5.91
C HIS A 309 -2.50 -11.25 -6.40
N GLN A 310 -2.75 -12.57 -6.46
CA GLN A 310 -1.81 -13.54 -7.00
C GLN A 310 -1.49 -13.26 -8.48
N ALA A 311 -2.49 -12.85 -9.27
CA ALA A 311 -2.28 -12.49 -10.67
C ALA A 311 -1.39 -11.25 -10.81
N ILE A 312 -1.62 -10.21 -10.01
CA ILE A 312 -0.81 -8.98 -9.98
C ILE A 312 0.63 -9.31 -9.54
N ALA A 313 0.80 -10.13 -8.50
CA ALA A 313 2.12 -10.56 -8.04
C ALA A 313 2.87 -11.35 -9.11
N ASN A 314 2.19 -12.28 -9.81
CA ASN A 314 2.78 -13.02 -10.93
C ASN A 314 3.18 -12.11 -12.09
N ILE A 315 2.33 -11.16 -12.48
CA ILE A 315 2.67 -10.17 -13.52
C ILE A 315 3.88 -9.36 -13.08
N THR A 316 3.91 -8.91 -11.83
CA THR A 316 5.03 -8.13 -11.30
C THR A 316 6.32 -8.93 -11.34
N LEU A 317 6.33 -10.17 -10.85
CA LEU A 317 7.52 -11.02 -10.83
C LEU A 317 7.98 -11.47 -12.23
N ALA A 318 7.12 -11.39 -13.25
CA ALA A 318 7.45 -11.78 -14.61
C ALA A 318 8.44 -10.83 -15.31
N TYR A 319 8.56 -9.59 -14.84
CA TYR A 319 9.33 -8.53 -15.50
C TYR A 319 10.57 -8.12 -14.70
N ASP A 320 11.58 -7.60 -15.40
CA ASP A 320 12.78 -7.02 -14.83
C ASP A 320 12.56 -5.57 -14.38
N TRP A 321 12.63 -5.34 -13.07
CA TRP A 321 12.47 -4.01 -12.45
C TRP A 321 13.78 -3.32 -12.10
N GLY A 322 14.94 -3.87 -12.48
CA GLY A 322 16.25 -3.25 -12.19
C GLY A 322 16.46 -1.87 -12.84
N TRP A 323 15.55 -1.42 -13.71
CA TRP A 323 15.53 -0.04 -14.22
C TRP A 323 15.09 0.98 -13.16
N ILE A 324 14.29 0.57 -12.16
CA ILE A 324 13.85 1.43 -11.05
C ILE A 324 15.05 1.85 -10.20
N ASP A 325 15.97 0.92 -9.90
CA ASP A 325 17.18 1.22 -9.15
C ASP A 325 18.03 2.30 -9.83
N ARG A 326 18.03 2.33 -11.18
CA ARG A 326 18.74 3.36 -11.95
C ARG A 326 18.03 4.70 -11.87
N LEU A 327 16.70 4.71 -11.96
CA LEU A 327 15.88 5.92 -11.84
C LEU A 327 16.03 6.57 -10.47
N MET A 328 16.09 5.78 -9.40
CA MET A 328 16.17 6.27 -8.03
C MET A 328 17.59 6.61 -7.55
N SER A 329 18.61 6.45 -8.41
CA SER A 329 19.99 6.82 -8.09
C SER A 329 20.23 8.33 -8.22
N GLU A 330 21.18 8.89 -7.47
CA GLU A 330 21.51 10.34 -7.47
C GLU A 330 21.89 10.89 -8.87
N ASP A 331 22.37 10.01 -9.76
CA ASP A 331 22.71 10.32 -11.17
C ASP A 331 21.58 9.97 -12.17
N GLY A 332 20.39 9.59 -11.68
CA GLY A 332 19.38 8.83 -12.41
C GLY A 332 18.97 9.44 -13.75
N ASP A 333 18.64 10.74 -13.78
CA ASP A 333 18.21 11.42 -15.01
C ASP A 333 19.31 11.53 -16.08
N ALA A 334 20.58 11.62 -15.67
CA ALA A 334 21.69 11.82 -16.61
C ALA A 334 22.14 10.52 -17.31
N LYS A 335 21.81 9.35 -16.74
CA LYS A 335 22.27 8.02 -17.20
C LYS A 335 21.14 7.11 -17.71
N LEU A 336 19.88 7.53 -17.64
CA LEU A 336 18.77 6.75 -18.19
C LEU A 336 18.79 6.79 -19.71
N ASP A 337 18.79 5.61 -20.34
CA ASP A 337 18.50 5.49 -21.75
C ASP A 337 17.15 6.16 -22.04
N LYS A 338 17.10 7.04 -23.04
CA LYS A 338 15.83 7.64 -23.49
C LYS A 338 14.80 6.56 -23.77
N LYS A 339 15.22 5.38 -24.22
CA LYS A 339 14.38 4.21 -24.44
C LYS A 339 14.52 3.22 -23.29
N ILE A 340 13.45 3.08 -22.50
CA ILE A 340 13.35 2.09 -21.43
C ILE A 340 12.80 0.78 -22.00
N LYS A 341 13.49 -0.32 -21.69
CA LYS A 341 13.08 -1.68 -22.03
C LYS A 341 12.96 -2.51 -20.75
N ILE A 342 11.74 -2.75 -20.31
CA ILE A 342 11.43 -3.68 -19.21
C ILE A 342 11.36 -5.09 -19.81
N LYS A 343 12.37 -5.91 -19.51
CA LYS A 343 12.48 -7.26 -20.07
C LYS A 343 11.48 -8.20 -19.42
N LEU A 344 10.82 -9.02 -20.24
CA LEU A 344 10.03 -10.15 -19.76
C LEU A 344 10.99 -11.31 -19.43
N LEU A 345 11.09 -11.66 -18.16
CA LEU A 345 12.00 -12.71 -17.66
C LEU A 345 11.31 -14.07 -17.59
N GLU A 346 10.07 -14.11 -17.13
CA GLU A 346 9.34 -15.36 -16.83
C GLU A 346 7.95 -15.37 -17.49
N PRO A 347 7.84 -15.62 -18.81
CA PRO A 347 6.57 -15.62 -19.54
C PRO A 347 5.50 -16.55 -18.94
N ALA A 348 5.92 -17.66 -18.33
CA ALA A 348 5.01 -18.61 -17.67
C ALA A 348 4.20 -17.98 -16.52
N ARG A 349 4.76 -16.98 -15.83
CA ARG A 349 4.03 -16.24 -14.78
C ARG A 349 2.88 -15.40 -15.35
N ILE A 350 3.02 -14.88 -16.56
CA ILE A 350 1.92 -14.16 -17.24
C ILE A 350 0.79 -15.13 -17.60
N ALA A 351 1.13 -16.33 -18.10
CA ALA A 351 0.15 -17.37 -18.34
C ALA A 351 -0.58 -17.76 -17.04
N LYS A 352 0.17 -17.90 -15.94
CA LYS A 352 -0.41 -18.18 -14.62
C LYS A 352 -1.32 -17.04 -14.13
N ALA A 353 -0.92 -15.79 -14.33
CA ALA A 353 -1.75 -14.64 -14.00
C ALA A 353 -3.06 -14.64 -14.79
N ARG A 354 -3.05 -15.04 -16.07
CA ARG A 354 -4.28 -15.20 -16.87
C ARG A 354 -5.23 -16.23 -16.27
N GLU A 355 -4.70 -17.40 -15.87
CA GLU A 355 -5.49 -18.44 -15.21
C GLU A 355 -6.12 -17.92 -13.91
N LEU A 356 -5.34 -17.21 -13.10
CA LEU A 356 -5.77 -16.64 -11.83
C LEU A 356 -6.83 -15.55 -12.02
N LEU A 357 -6.69 -14.67 -13.00
CA LEU A 357 -7.72 -13.69 -13.36
C LEU A 357 -9.04 -14.37 -13.73
N LEU A 358 -8.99 -15.40 -14.58
CA LEU A 358 -10.20 -16.15 -14.97
C LEU A 358 -10.82 -16.90 -13.79
N SER A 359 -10.00 -17.52 -12.93
CA SER A 359 -10.44 -18.19 -11.71
C SER A 359 -11.09 -17.20 -10.73
N GLY A 360 -10.51 -16.01 -10.57
CA GLY A 360 -11.05 -14.95 -9.73
C GLY A 360 -12.42 -14.47 -10.21
N LEU A 361 -12.59 -14.32 -11.53
CA LEU A 361 -13.90 -13.97 -12.12
C LEU A 361 -14.95 -15.05 -11.90
N VAL A 362 -14.56 -16.33 -11.85
CA VAL A 362 -15.49 -17.43 -11.50
C VAL A 362 -15.88 -17.35 -10.03
N ALA A 363 -14.91 -17.16 -9.13
CA ALA A 363 -15.19 -17.02 -7.69
C ALA A 363 -16.01 -15.75 -7.38
N SER A 364 -15.83 -14.68 -8.15
CA SER A 364 -16.63 -13.46 -8.06
C SER A 364 -18.10 -13.69 -8.41
N ASP A 365 -18.36 -14.47 -9.48
CA ASP A 365 -19.73 -14.89 -9.81
C ASP A 365 -20.32 -15.86 -8.76
N GLU A 366 -19.51 -16.77 -8.22
CA GLU A 366 -19.88 -17.67 -7.12
C GLU A 366 -20.36 -16.87 -5.89
N ALA A 367 -19.59 -15.87 -5.47
CA ALA A 367 -19.94 -14.98 -4.37
C ALA A 367 -21.24 -14.21 -4.65
N ARG A 368 -21.33 -13.58 -5.83
CA ARG A 368 -22.51 -12.82 -6.26
C ARG A 368 -23.78 -13.67 -6.22
N LEU A 369 -23.70 -14.92 -6.68
CA LEU A 369 -24.83 -15.85 -6.67
C LEU A 369 -25.19 -16.32 -5.25
N ALA A 370 -24.18 -16.53 -4.39
CA ALA A 370 -24.40 -16.85 -2.98
C ALA A 370 -25.16 -15.72 -2.27
N PHE A 371 -24.70 -14.48 -2.37
CA PHE A 371 -25.36 -13.32 -1.76
C PHE A 371 -26.79 -13.09 -2.27
N LEU A 372 -27.08 -13.41 -3.54
CA LEU A 372 -28.46 -13.34 -4.07
C LEU A 372 -29.38 -14.44 -3.52
N ALA A 373 -28.79 -15.58 -3.16
CA ALA A 373 -29.49 -16.75 -2.65
C ALA A 373 -29.65 -16.75 -1.13
N GLU A 374 -28.94 -15.87 -0.43
CA GLU A 374 -29.03 -15.71 1.03
C GLU A 374 -30.46 -15.52 1.51
N THR A 375 -30.73 -16.10 2.68
CA THR A 375 -32.06 -16.10 3.32
C THR A 375 -32.02 -15.57 4.73
N ASP A 376 -30.87 -15.62 5.39
CA ASP A 376 -30.61 -14.95 6.65
C ASP A 376 -30.31 -13.46 6.45
N ASP A 377 -30.41 -12.75 7.57
CA ASP A 377 -30.39 -11.29 7.65
C ASP A 377 -29.52 -10.92 8.86
N ASP A 378 -28.27 -11.39 8.87
CA ASP A 378 -27.40 -11.26 10.05
C ASP A 378 -26.02 -10.67 9.72
N ARG A 379 -25.95 -9.34 9.61
CA ARG A 379 -24.69 -8.58 9.68
C ARG A 379 -23.65 -9.03 8.64
N GLU A 380 -24.13 -9.21 7.41
CA GLU A 380 -23.29 -9.63 6.28
C GLU A 380 -22.17 -8.63 5.95
N TRP A 381 -21.06 -9.16 5.45
CA TRP A 381 -19.96 -8.39 4.87
C TRP A 381 -20.37 -7.76 3.54
N VAL A 382 -20.94 -8.54 2.63
CA VAL A 382 -21.63 -8.04 1.43
C VAL A 382 -23.12 -8.34 1.55
N PRO A 383 -23.97 -7.32 1.74
CA PRO A 383 -25.37 -7.57 1.99
C PRO A 383 -26.14 -8.02 0.76
N SER A 384 -27.15 -8.88 0.94
CA SER A 384 -28.11 -9.20 -0.13
C SER A 384 -29.08 -8.02 -0.39
N PRO A 385 -29.67 -7.91 -1.59
CA PRO A 385 -30.68 -6.88 -1.86
C PRO A 385 -31.93 -6.95 -0.98
N LYS A 386 -32.14 -8.07 -0.27
CA LYS A 386 -33.31 -8.32 0.59
C LYS A 386 -33.03 -8.08 2.06
N GLN A 387 -31.78 -7.80 2.41
CA GLN A 387 -31.31 -7.64 3.78
C GLN A 387 -32.01 -6.45 4.46
N LYS A 388 -32.18 -6.53 5.78
CA LYS A 388 -32.73 -5.45 6.62
C LYS A 388 -31.82 -5.11 7.81
N ASN A 389 -31.04 -6.07 8.29
CA ASN A 389 -30.08 -5.93 9.37
C ASN A 389 -28.66 -5.87 8.78
N TYR A 390 -28.05 -4.70 8.86
CA TYR A 390 -26.78 -4.42 8.21
C TYR A 390 -25.69 -4.21 9.26
N ALA A 391 -24.52 -4.81 9.04
CA ALA A 391 -23.33 -4.49 9.82
C ALA A 391 -22.83 -3.07 9.51
N SER A 392 -22.87 -2.68 8.23
CA SER A 392 -22.49 -1.36 7.73
C SER A 392 -23.63 -0.79 6.88
N PRO A 393 -23.88 0.54 6.86
CA PRO A 393 -24.98 1.17 6.11
C PRO A 393 -24.76 1.17 4.58
N LEU A 394 -24.43 0.01 4.02
CA LEU A 394 -24.28 -0.22 2.61
C LEU A 394 -25.64 -0.58 1.99
N ALA A 395 -26.19 0.35 1.21
CA ALA A 395 -27.37 0.08 0.40
C ALA A 395 -26.98 -0.68 -0.87
N VAL A 396 -27.43 -1.93 -0.97
CA VAL A 396 -27.34 -2.75 -2.20
C VAL A 396 -28.73 -3.00 -2.77
N ASP A 397 -28.81 -3.17 -4.09
CA ASP A 397 -30.06 -3.49 -4.78
C ASP A 397 -29.82 -4.47 -5.94
N VAL A 398 -30.90 -4.95 -6.55
CA VAL A 398 -30.83 -5.92 -7.66
C VAL A 398 -30.10 -5.33 -8.88
N ALA A 399 -30.19 -4.01 -9.11
CA ALA A 399 -29.52 -3.35 -10.23
C ALA A 399 -28.00 -3.32 -10.06
N LEU A 400 -27.51 -3.16 -8.83
CA LEU A 400 -26.10 -3.28 -8.48
C LEU A 400 -25.58 -4.70 -8.78
N TYR A 401 -26.31 -5.73 -8.37
CA TYR A 401 -25.94 -7.13 -8.65
C TYR A 401 -25.96 -7.46 -10.14
N LYS A 402 -26.89 -6.87 -10.89
CA LYS A 402 -26.90 -6.98 -12.36
C LYS A 402 -25.68 -6.28 -12.98
N SER A 403 -25.30 -5.13 -12.45
CA SER A 403 -24.10 -4.41 -12.88
C SER A 403 -22.83 -5.21 -12.59
N TRP A 404 -22.75 -5.87 -11.44
CA TRP A 404 -21.67 -6.81 -11.12
C TRP A 404 -21.57 -7.92 -12.17
N GLU A 405 -22.66 -8.65 -12.40
CA GLU A 405 -22.72 -9.74 -13.40
C GLU A 405 -22.19 -9.28 -14.76
N ASP A 406 -22.70 -8.15 -15.24
CA ASP A 406 -22.34 -7.63 -16.54
C ASP A 406 -20.85 -7.19 -16.62
N VAL A 407 -20.33 -6.55 -15.56
CA VAL A 407 -18.91 -6.16 -15.50
C VAL A 407 -18.01 -7.40 -15.49
N VAL A 408 -18.33 -8.42 -14.68
CA VAL A 408 -17.55 -9.68 -14.64
C VAL A 408 -17.56 -10.38 -16.00
N ALA A 409 -18.71 -10.40 -16.69
CA ALA A 409 -18.83 -10.94 -18.04
C ALA A 409 -17.94 -10.17 -19.04
N ASP A 410 -17.99 -8.83 -19.02
CA ASP A 410 -17.19 -8.00 -19.90
C ASP A 410 -15.67 -8.14 -19.63
N VAL A 411 -15.26 -8.25 -18.37
CA VAL A 411 -13.85 -8.49 -18.00
C VAL A 411 -13.40 -9.88 -18.45
N ARG A 412 -14.26 -10.90 -18.35
CA ARG A 412 -13.96 -12.25 -18.84
C ARG A 412 -13.70 -12.26 -20.35
N THR A 413 -14.45 -11.49 -21.14
CA THR A 413 -14.21 -11.38 -22.59
C THR A 413 -12.92 -10.62 -22.92
N LEU A 414 -12.50 -9.66 -22.07
CA LEU A 414 -11.21 -8.98 -22.18
C LEU A 414 -10.03 -9.91 -21.88
N VAL A 415 -10.05 -10.62 -20.74
CA VAL A 415 -8.98 -11.54 -20.32
C VAL A 415 -8.84 -12.75 -21.26
N SER A 416 -9.96 -13.20 -21.84
CA SER A 416 -9.94 -14.26 -22.86
C SER A 416 -9.40 -13.80 -24.22
N GLY A 417 -9.42 -12.49 -24.51
CA GLY A 417 -9.02 -11.93 -25.82
C GLY A 417 -10.14 -11.91 -26.86
N THR A 418 -11.39 -12.10 -26.45
CA THR A 418 -12.56 -12.08 -27.35
C THR A 418 -12.97 -10.65 -27.71
N THR A 419 -12.76 -9.71 -26.80
CA THR A 419 -13.03 -8.28 -26.97
C THR A 419 -11.83 -7.46 -26.51
N GLY A 420 -11.72 -6.22 -26.99
CA GLY A 420 -10.70 -5.27 -26.57
C GLY A 420 -11.27 -3.95 -26.09
N ILE A 421 -10.50 -3.22 -25.29
CA ILE A 421 -10.85 -1.86 -24.87
C ILE A 421 -10.58 -0.93 -26.05
N SER A 422 -11.60 -0.23 -26.53
CA SER A 422 -11.41 0.78 -27.58
C SER A 422 -10.59 1.95 -27.04
N LEU A 423 -9.50 2.31 -27.70
CA LEU A 423 -8.73 3.50 -27.33
C LEU A 423 -9.58 4.76 -27.46
N LYS A 424 -10.51 4.80 -28.42
CA LYS A 424 -11.47 5.90 -28.56
C LYS A 424 -12.37 6.04 -27.34
N SER A 425 -12.99 4.95 -26.89
CA SER A 425 -13.87 4.96 -25.71
C SER A 425 -13.06 5.22 -24.43
N LEU A 426 -11.83 4.71 -24.32
CA LEU A 426 -10.99 4.95 -23.15
C LEU A 426 -10.62 6.43 -23.03
N TRP A 427 -10.26 7.10 -24.13
CA TRP A 427 -9.94 8.53 -24.13
C TRP A 427 -11.15 9.41 -23.79
N SER A 428 -12.36 9.01 -24.20
CA SER A 428 -13.57 9.77 -23.87
C SER A 428 -13.90 9.74 -22.37
N VAL A 429 -13.45 8.71 -21.63
CA VAL A 429 -13.56 8.66 -20.15
C VAL A 429 -12.82 9.82 -19.48
N PHE A 430 -11.74 10.30 -20.11
CA PHE A 430 -10.90 11.40 -19.61
C PHE A 430 -11.27 12.77 -20.21
N GLY A 431 -12.29 12.83 -21.06
CA GLY A 431 -12.72 14.09 -21.71
C GLY A 431 -11.74 14.60 -22.78
N GLU A 432 -10.77 13.79 -23.19
CA GLU A 432 -9.73 14.18 -24.14
C GLU A 432 -10.18 14.04 -25.60
N LYS A 433 -9.76 14.98 -26.44
CA LYS A 433 -9.97 14.94 -27.90
C LYS A 433 -8.76 14.31 -28.60
N GLY A 434 -9.01 13.62 -29.71
CA GLY A 434 -7.93 13.10 -30.57
C GLY A 434 -7.39 11.73 -30.18
N ALA A 435 -8.27 10.86 -29.66
CA ALA A 435 -7.92 9.49 -29.32
C ALA A 435 -7.23 8.74 -30.47
N PRO A 436 -6.15 7.99 -30.19
CA PRO A 436 -5.54 7.12 -31.20
C PRO A 436 -6.53 6.03 -31.64
N PRO A 437 -6.49 5.61 -32.92
CA PRO A 437 -7.28 4.48 -33.37
C PRO A 437 -6.75 3.18 -32.76
N GLY A 438 -7.63 2.17 -32.66
CA GLY A 438 -7.25 0.83 -32.24
C GLY A 438 -7.79 0.43 -30.87
N PHE A 439 -7.26 -0.68 -30.37
CA PHE A 439 -7.76 -1.40 -29.22
C PHE A 439 -6.61 -1.91 -28.36
N ILE A 440 -6.88 -2.01 -27.05
CA ILE A 440 -6.08 -2.77 -26.09
C ILE A 440 -6.69 -4.17 -25.98
N ASP A 441 -5.95 -5.16 -26.47
CA ASP A 441 -6.24 -6.59 -26.38
C ASP A 441 -5.49 -7.18 -25.17
N LEU A 442 -6.16 -7.13 -24.01
CA LEU A 442 -5.63 -7.67 -22.77
C LEU A 442 -5.35 -9.18 -22.88
N GLY A 443 -6.20 -9.92 -23.58
CA GLY A 443 -6.01 -11.35 -23.80
C GLY A 443 -4.73 -11.66 -24.56
N ALA A 444 -4.38 -10.86 -25.58
CA ALA A 444 -3.10 -11.00 -26.28
C ALA A 444 -1.90 -10.64 -25.39
N MET A 445 -2.02 -9.61 -24.53
CA MET A 445 -0.98 -9.27 -23.55
C MET A 445 -0.72 -10.42 -22.57
N LEU A 446 -1.78 -11.14 -22.19
CA LEU A 446 -1.72 -12.25 -21.23
C LEU A 446 -1.38 -13.61 -21.87
N SER A 447 -1.62 -13.80 -23.17
CA SER A 447 -1.35 -15.07 -23.88
C SER A 447 -0.06 -15.05 -24.71
N SER A 448 0.39 -13.88 -25.15
CA SER A 448 1.62 -13.70 -25.91
C SER A 448 2.37 -12.45 -25.44
N PRO A 449 2.83 -12.42 -24.16
CA PRO A 449 3.50 -11.26 -23.58
C PRO A 449 4.81 -10.94 -24.31
N LYS A 450 5.18 -9.65 -24.26
CA LYS A 450 6.42 -9.11 -24.81
C LYS A 450 7.11 -8.24 -23.77
N ASP A 451 8.38 -7.91 -24.06
CA ASP A 451 9.08 -6.83 -23.38
C ASP A 451 8.25 -5.54 -23.47
N ILE A 452 8.19 -4.78 -22.38
CA ILE A 452 7.53 -3.47 -22.39
C ILE A 452 8.57 -2.44 -22.78
N VAL A 453 8.29 -1.69 -23.84
CA VAL A 453 9.23 -0.73 -24.42
C VAL A 453 8.56 0.64 -24.51
N PHE A 454 9.15 1.63 -23.84
CA PHE A 454 8.69 3.01 -23.96
C PHE A 454 9.88 3.96 -24.00
N GLU A 455 9.64 5.19 -24.44
CA GLU A 455 10.67 6.22 -24.49
C GLU A 455 10.28 7.38 -23.57
N LEU A 456 11.20 7.81 -22.71
CA LEU A 456 11.04 8.98 -21.84
C LEU A 456 10.88 10.23 -22.71
N GLY A 457 9.92 11.09 -22.36
CA GLY A 457 9.54 12.26 -23.17
C GLY A 457 8.88 11.91 -24.51
N ALA A 458 8.45 10.66 -24.74
CA ALA A 458 7.63 10.33 -25.90
C ALA A 458 6.30 11.07 -25.91
N ILE A 459 5.63 11.15 -24.76
CA ILE A 459 4.33 11.82 -24.64
C ILE A 459 4.49 13.31 -24.96
N ASP A 460 5.46 14.01 -24.34
CA ASP A 460 5.73 15.43 -24.64
C ASP A 460 5.95 15.68 -26.13
N ARG A 461 6.74 14.83 -26.79
CA ARG A 461 6.99 14.94 -28.24
C ARG A 461 5.74 14.67 -29.09
N ILE A 462 4.88 13.76 -28.66
CA ILE A 462 3.59 13.49 -29.31
C ILE A 462 2.66 14.70 -29.13
N GLU A 463 2.62 15.30 -27.95
CA GLU A 463 1.75 16.43 -27.64
C GLU A 463 2.12 17.70 -28.43
N ILE A 464 3.42 18.01 -28.54
CA ILE A 464 3.89 19.20 -29.29
C ILE A 464 3.89 19.01 -30.81
N GLU A 465 3.70 17.79 -31.32
CA GLU A 465 3.68 17.51 -32.76
C GLU A 465 2.38 18.03 -33.40
N LYS A 466 2.52 19.08 -34.23
CA LYS A 466 1.40 19.77 -34.90
C LYS A 466 0.86 18.98 -36.09
N ASN A 467 1.68 18.14 -36.73
CA ASN A 467 1.24 17.34 -37.87
C ASN A 467 0.43 16.12 -37.39
N VAL A 468 -0.87 16.11 -37.71
CA VAL A 468 -1.82 15.07 -37.28
C VAL A 468 -1.38 13.66 -37.68
N ALA A 469 -0.88 13.48 -38.90
CA ALA A 469 -0.45 12.16 -39.38
C ALA A 469 0.82 11.68 -38.67
N LYS A 470 1.79 12.58 -38.44
CA LYS A 470 3.01 12.26 -37.67
C LYS A 470 2.68 11.95 -36.22
N ARG A 471 1.82 12.75 -35.58
CA ARG A 471 1.36 12.53 -34.20
C ARG A 471 0.69 11.17 -34.05
N ALA A 472 -0.22 10.81 -34.96
CA ALA A 472 -0.89 9.52 -34.95
C ALA A 472 0.10 8.35 -35.11
N LYS A 473 1.11 8.51 -35.97
CA LYS A 473 2.18 7.51 -36.14
C LYS A 473 3.02 7.35 -34.87
N LEU A 474 3.46 8.46 -34.26
CA LEU A 474 4.23 8.45 -33.01
C LEU A 474 3.45 7.77 -31.87
N MET A 475 2.18 8.11 -31.71
CA MET A 475 1.31 7.49 -30.71
C MET A 475 1.13 5.99 -30.98
N THR A 476 0.92 5.59 -32.24
CA THR A 476 0.83 4.16 -32.61
C THR A 476 2.11 3.40 -32.26
N THR A 477 3.29 3.95 -32.59
CA THR A 477 4.57 3.33 -32.24
C THR A 477 4.78 3.25 -30.73
N PHE A 478 4.40 4.30 -29.99
CA PHE A 478 4.44 4.31 -28.53
C PHE A 478 3.56 3.20 -27.94
N LEU A 479 2.30 3.10 -28.38
CA LEU A 479 1.36 2.07 -27.92
C LEU A 479 1.80 0.65 -28.29
N GLN A 480 2.37 0.45 -29.48
CA GLN A 480 2.94 -0.85 -29.88
C GLN A 480 4.12 -1.26 -28.99
N GLY A 481 4.96 -0.30 -28.57
CA GLY A 481 6.03 -0.56 -27.62
C GLY A 481 5.50 -0.93 -26.23
N LEU A 482 4.50 -0.19 -25.75
CA LEU A 482 3.94 -0.37 -24.40
C LEU A 482 3.10 -1.65 -24.28
N LEU A 483 2.27 -1.95 -25.29
CA LEU A 483 1.29 -3.03 -25.26
C LEU A 483 1.77 -4.29 -25.98
N GLY A 484 2.84 -4.21 -26.79
CA GLY A 484 3.33 -5.31 -27.61
C GLY A 484 2.22 -5.87 -28.51
N ASN A 485 1.97 -7.18 -28.38
CA ASN A 485 0.89 -7.87 -29.10
C ASN A 485 -0.53 -7.42 -28.70
N GLY A 486 -0.65 -6.68 -27.60
CA GLY A 486 -1.90 -6.12 -27.11
C GLY A 486 -2.43 -4.94 -27.92
N TYR A 487 -1.62 -4.26 -28.73
CA TYR A 487 -2.15 -3.25 -29.63
C TYR A 487 -2.78 -3.90 -30.86
N LYS A 488 -4.08 -3.68 -31.08
CA LYS A 488 -4.80 -4.15 -32.28
C LYS A 488 -5.42 -2.97 -33.02
N ALA A 489 -5.20 -2.91 -34.34
CA ALA A 489 -5.85 -1.89 -35.17
C ALA A 489 -7.37 -2.11 -35.28
N LYS A 490 -7.82 -3.37 -35.25
CA LYS A 490 -9.24 -3.77 -35.32
C LYS A 490 -9.51 -4.89 -34.34
N MET A 491 -10.60 -4.77 -33.58
CA MET A 491 -11.10 -5.79 -32.65
C MET A 491 -12.57 -5.49 -32.34
N LYS A 492 -13.32 -6.47 -31.84
CA LYS A 492 -14.64 -6.21 -31.24
C LYS A 492 -14.45 -5.39 -29.96
N ALA A 493 -15.13 -4.25 -29.85
CA ALA A 493 -15.10 -3.43 -28.64
C ALA A 493 -15.78 -4.16 -27.48
N SER A 494 -15.18 -4.10 -26.29
CA SER A 494 -15.84 -4.49 -25.04
C SER A 494 -16.88 -3.45 -24.62
N PRO A 495 -18.07 -3.85 -24.14
CA PRO A 495 -19.05 -2.94 -23.55
C PRO A 495 -18.58 -2.29 -22.24
N LEU A 496 -17.50 -2.80 -21.62
CA LEU A 496 -17.05 -2.40 -20.28
C LEU A 496 -16.88 -0.88 -20.14
N THR A 497 -16.24 -0.23 -21.11
CA THR A 497 -15.94 1.21 -21.01
C THR A 497 -17.21 2.05 -20.99
N ASP A 498 -18.18 1.73 -21.85
CA ASP A 498 -19.45 2.45 -21.91
C ASP A 498 -20.27 2.21 -20.64
N ARG A 499 -20.24 0.98 -20.11
CA ARG A 499 -20.87 0.62 -18.83
C ARG A 499 -20.28 1.39 -17.65
N LEU A 500 -18.94 1.48 -17.57
CA LEU A 500 -18.27 2.25 -16.51
C LEU A 500 -18.56 3.75 -16.62
N ILE A 501 -18.68 4.29 -17.84
CA ILE A 501 -19.13 5.67 -18.07
C ILE A 501 -20.57 5.85 -17.57
N GLN A 502 -21.46 4.91 -17.88
CA GLN A 502 -22.85 4.98 -17.44
C GLN A 502 -22.97 4.90 -15.92
N LEU A 503 -22.27 3.95 -15.28
CA LEU A 503 -22.21 3.85 -13.82
C LEU A 503 -21.69 5.12 -13.16
N ARG A 504 -20.71 5.79 -13.78
CA ARG A 504 -20.22 7.10 -13.33
C ARG A 504 -21.30 8.18 -13.43
N LYS A 505 -22.04 8.24 -14.53
CA LYS A 505 -23.12 9.22 -14.73
C LYS A 505 -24.26 9.00 -13.75
N ASP A 506 -24.68 7.75 -13.58
CA ASP A 506 -25.74 7.39 -12.64
C ASP A 506 -25.36 7.76 -11.20
N ARG A 507 -24.07 7.64 -10.86
CA ARG A 507 -23.51 8.14 -9.60
C ARG A 507 -23.58 9.66 -9.48
N ASP A 508 -23.14 10.40 -10.51
CA ASP A 508 -23.05 11.86 -10.45
C ASP A 508 -24.44 12.54 -10.35
N VAL A 509 -25.50 11.91 -10.88
CA VAL A 509 -26.89 12.39 -10.78
C VAL A 509 -27.49 12.14 -9.38
N ALA A 510 -26.98 11.17 -8.62
CA ALA A 510 -27.63 10.71 -7.42
C ALA A 510 -27.49 11.63 -6.19
N GLU A 511 -26.66 12.70 -6.20
CA GLU A 511 -26.35 13.59 -5.05
C GLU A 511 -26.09 12.88 -3.70
N GLN A 512 -25.87 11.57 -3.72
CA GLN A 512 -25.56 10.77 -2.55
C GLN A 512 -24.04 10.73 -2.43
N VAL A 513 -23.55 11.50 -1.46
CA VAL A 513 -22.20 11.50 -0.88
C VAL A 513 -21.31 10.42 -1.49
N PHE A 514 -20.47 10.85 -2.42
CA PHE A 514 -19.46 10.04 -3.12
C PHE A 514 -18.58 9.21 -2.16
N GLU A 515 -18.42 9.63 -0.90
CA GLU A 515 -17.70 8.89 0.13
C GLU A 515 -18.41 7.59 0.60
N ASP A 516 -19.73 7.46 0.44
CA ASP A 516 -20.51 6.35 1.03
C ASP A 516 -20.62 5.12 0.12
N LYS A 517 -20.33 5.24 -1.18
CA LYS A 517 -20.45 4.12 -2.13
C LYS A 517 -19.16 3.78 -2.88
N LEU A 518 -18.26 4.75 -3.10
CA LEU A 518 -16.99 4.47 -3.77
C LEU A 518 -15.93 3.87 -2.83
N LYS A 519 -16.10 4.01 -1.51
CA LYS A 519 -15.36 3.22 -0.51
C LYS A 519 -15.71 1.73 -0.54
N TYR A 520 -16.75 1.30 -1.27
CA TYR A 520 -17.15 -0.11 -1.39
C TYR A 520 -16.89 -0.70 -2.78
N VAL A 521 -17.01 0.10 -3.84
CA VAL A 521 -16.76 -0.36 -5.23
C VAL A 521 -15.27 -0.65 -5.49
N LEU A 522 -14.35 -0.04 -4.72
CA LEU A 522 -12.89 -0.23 -4.74
C LEU A 522 -12.35 -1.03 -3.53
N TRP A 523 -13.22 -1.55 -2.67
CA TRP A 523 -12.81 -2.28 -1.46
C TRP A 523 -13.30 -3.73 -1.46
N LEU A 524 -14.26 -4.06 -2.34
CA LEU A 524 -14.65 -5.41 -2.71
C LEU A 524 -14.03 -5.91 -4.04
N ASN A 525 -13.12 -5.15 -4.65
CA ASN A 525 -12.25 -5.48 -5.80
C ASN A 525 -11.06 -4.51 -5.83
#